data_AF-A0A4Y2SX96-F1
#
_entry.id   AF-A0A4Y2SX96-F1
#
_cell.length_a   1.000
_cell.length_b   1.000
_cell.length_c   1.000
_cell.angle_alpha   90.00
_cell.angle_beta   90.00
_cell.angle_gamma   90.00
#
_symmetry.space_group_name_H-M   'P 1'
#
loop_
_entity.id
_entity.type
_entity.pdbx_description
1 polymer ?
#
loop_
_entity_poly.entity_id
_entity_poly.type
_entity_poly.pdbx_seq_one_letter_code
_entity_poly.pdbx_strand_id
1 'polypeptide(L)'
;MKFTQRCWLKDYINFNTEQRKHAKTAFEKDFFKLLNNAVYGKTMENLRNRVKVDIVQTKKRAEKLVASPAFHAFTIFDENLVAVQRKLTKLCLNRPIQVGFVIL
;
A
#
# COMPACT_ATOMS: atom_id res chain seq x y z
N MET A 1 -25.60 -10.05 -16.92
CA MET A 1 -24.64 -10.46 -15.87
C MET A 1 -25.12 -9.94 -14.53
N LYS A 2 -25.33 -10.81 -13.54
CA LYS A 2 -25.57 -10.41 -12.14
C LYS A 2 -24.31 -10.76 -11.35
N PHE A 3 -23.75 -9.79 -10.64
CA PHE A 3 -22.60 -10.02 -9.78
C PHE A 3 -23.06 -10.53 -8.41
N THR A 4 -22.41 -11.55 -7.88
CA THR A 4 -22.67 -12.02 -6.51
C THR A 4 -22.02 -11.06 -5.51
N GLN A 5 -22.84 -10.34 -4.77
CA GLN A 5 -22.40 -9.44 -3.72
C GLN A 5 -22.61 -10.10 -2.36
N ARG A 6 -21.63 -9.99 -1.48
CA ARG A 6 -21.73 -10.44 -0.08
C ARG A 6 -21.02 -9.45 0.83
N CYS A 7 -21.52 -9.28 2.05
CA CYS A 7 -20.90 -8.41 3.06
C CYS A 7 -19.69 -9.12 3.72
N TRP A 8 -18.72 -9.55 2.93
CA TRP A 8 -17.60 -10.41 3.36
C TRP A 8 -16.71 -9.79 4.44
N LEU A 9 -16.70 -8.45 4.56
CA LEU A 9 -15.90 -7.73 5.55
C LEU A 9 -16.70 -7.41 6.84
N LYS A 10 -18.01 -7.69 6.87
CA LYS A 10 -18.89 -7.31 7.98
C LYS A 10 -18.42 -7.88 9.32
N ASP A 11 -18.10 -9.17 9.38
CA ASP A 11 -17.74 -9.83 10.63
C ASP A 11 -16.42 -9.28 11.20
N TYR A 12 -15.46 -8.96 10.33
CA TYR A 12 -14.20 -8.32 10.72
C TYR A 12 -14.41 -6.91 11.29
N ILE A 13 -15.22 -6.09 10.63
CA ILE A 13 -15.52 -4.73 11.08
C ILE A 13 -16.27 -4.75 12.41
N ASN A 14 -17.24 -5.66 12.54
CA ASN A 14 -17.99 -5.85 13.78
C ASN A 14 -17.08 -6.26 14.92
N PHE A 15 -16.21 -7.26 14.69
CA PHE A 15 -15.22 -7.70 15.69
C PHE A 15 -14.38 -6.53 16.20
N ASN A 16 -13.75 -5.76 15.31
CA ASN A 16 -12.91 -4.61 15.72
C ASN A 16 -13.74 -3.52 16.40
N THR A 17 -15.02 -3.34 16.03
CA THR A 17 -15.91 -2.37 16.66
C THR A 17 -16.25 -2.77 18.09
N GLU A 18 -16.53 -4.06 18.34
CA GLU A 18 -16.77 -4.57 19.69
C GLU A 18 -15.50 -4.52 20.54
N GLN A 19 -14.36 -4.94 20.00
CA GLN A 19 -13.08 -4.84 20.70
C GLN A 19 -12.74 -3.38 21.07
N ARG A 20 -13.06 -2.42 20.19
CA ARG A 20 -12.90 -0.99 20.48
C ARG A 20 -13.84 -0.49 21.59
N LYS A 21 -15.04 -1.05 21.73
CA LYS A 21 -15.95 -0.73 22.85
C LYS A 21 -15.42 -1.27 24.18
N HIS A 22 -14.83 -2.48 24.17
CA HIS A 22 -14.28 -3.12 25.36
C HIS A 22 -12.88 -2.60 25.77
N ALA A 23 -12.19 -1.90 24.87
CA ALA A 23 -10.88 -1.32 25.13
C ALA A 23 -10.91 -0.33 26.31
N LYS A 24 -9.98 -0.52 27.25
CA LYS A 24 -9.91 0.29 28.49
C LYS A 24 -8.99 1.49 28.30
N THR A 25 -8.00 1.35 27.42
CA THR A 25 -7.00 2.40 27.17
C THR A 25 -7.27 3.15 25.88
N ALA A 26 -6.77 4.39 25.79
CA ALA A 26 -6.83 5.17 24.56
C ALA A 26 -6.05 4.48 23.42
N PHE A 27 -4.90 3.87 23.74
CA PHE A 27 -4.07 3.13 22.78
C PHE A 27 -4.84 1.98 22.12
N GLU A 28 -5.49 1.12 22.90
CA GLU A 28 -6.27 -0.01 22.36
C GLU A 28 -7.42 0.48 21.48
N LYS A 29 -8.10 1.56 21.88
CA LYS A 29 -9.17 2.17 21.07
C LYS A 29 -8.67 2.65 19.71
N ASP A 30 -7.49 3.27 19.68
CA ASP A 30 -6.86 3.73 18.44
C ASP A 30 -6.34 2.57 17.61
N PHE A 31 -5.85 1.50 18.24
CA PHE A 31 -5.43 0.28 17.55
C PHE A 31 -6.57 -0.37 16.76
N PHE A 32 -7.71 -0.64 17.38
CA PHE A 32 -8.84 -1.27 16.68
C PHE A 32 -9.47 -0.35 15.62
N LYS A 33 -9.44 0.97 15.84
CA LYS A 33 -9.80 1.96 14.81
C LYS A 33 -8.85 1.87 13.61
N LEU A 34 -7.54 1.81 13.87
CA LEU A 34 -6.51 1.73 12.85
C LEU A 34 -6.67 0.46 12.00
N LEU A 35 -7.00 -0.68 12.60
CA LEU A 35 -7.21 -1.93 11.86
C LEU A 35 -8.31 -1.82 10.80
N ASN A 36 -9.45 -1.21 11.17
CA ASN A 36 -10.54 -0.97 10.21
C ASN A 36 -10.09 0.00 9.10
N ASN A 37 -9.43 1.09 9.46
CA ASN A 37 -8.94 2.07 8.49
C ASN A 37 -7.87 1.49 7.55
N ALA A 38 -6.99 0.63 8.06
CA ALA A 38 -5.92 0.01 7.30
C ALA A 38 -6.47 -0.95 6.23
N VAL A 39 -7.48 -1.77 6.57
CA VAL A 39 -8.12 -2.66 5.59
C VAL A 39 -8.84 -1.85 4.51
N TYR A 40 -9.57 -0.81 4.90
CA TYR A 40 -10.22 0.09 3.94
C TYR A 40 -9.20 0.75 2.99
N GLY A 41 -8.17 1.40 3.54
CA GLY A 41 -7.12 2.02 2.73
C GLY A 41 -6.39 1.03 1.82
N LYS A 42 -6.13 -0.20 2.30
CA LYS A 42 -5.43 -1.22 1.53
C LYS A 42 -6.28 -1.81 0.40
N THR A 43 -7.58 -1.95 0.61
CA THR A 43 -8.51 -2.45 -0.43
C THR A 43 -8.75 -1.43 -1.53
N MET A 44 -8.64 -0.14 -1.22
CA MET A 44 -8.78 0.98 -2.17
C MET A 44 -7.44 1.51 -2.72
N GLU A 45 -6.33 0.84 -2.43
CA GLU A 45 -5.01 1.27 -2.86
C GLU A 45 -4.90 1.30 -4.40
N ASN A 46 -4.56 2.46 -4.97
CA ASN A 46 -4.25 2.55 -6.39
C ASN A 46 -2.85 1.99 -6.67
N LEU A 47 -2.82 0.78 -7.22
CA LEU A 47 -1.59 0.05 -7.52
C LEU A 47 -0.69 0.73 -8.56
N ARG A 48 -1.22 1.65 -9.37
CA ARG A 48 -0.46 2.40 -10.38
C ARG A 48 0.52 3.39 -9.74
N ASN A 49 0.24 3.85 -8.52
CA ASN A 49 1.08 4.79 -7.80
C ASN A 49 2.26 4.11 -7.09
N ARG A 50 2.33 2.76 -7.11
CA ARG A 50 3.44 2.05 -6.47
C ARG A 50 4.74 2.26 -7.23
N VAL A 51 5.79 2.59 -6.49
CA VAL A 51 7.16 2.69 -6.99
C VAL A 51 7.97 1.57 -6.36
N LYS A 52 8.87 0.97 -7.14
CA LYS A 52 9.85 0.03 -6.61
C LYS A 52 11.11 0.79 -6.26
N VAL A 53 11.57 0.68 -5.02
CA VAL A 53 12.82 1.29 -4.57
C VAL A 53 13.80 0.17 -4.27
N ASP A 54 14.95 0.19 -4.94
CA ASP A 54 16.06 -0.73 -4.69
C ASP A 54 17.17 0.04 -3.97
N ILE A 55 17.50 -0.39 -2.76
CA ILE A 55 18.64 0.15 -2.00
C ILE A 55 19.90 -0.62 -2.41
N VAL A 56 20.92 0.09 -2.84
CA VAL A 56 22.12 -0.47 -3.45
C VAL A 56 23.36 0.14 -2.84
N GLN A 57 24.33 -0.72 -2.50
CA GLN A 57 25.63 -0.30 -2.00
C GLN A 57 26.76 -0.45 -3.02
N THR A 58 26.55 -1.22 -4.07
CA THR A 58 27.57 -1.53 -5.08
C THR A 58 27.37 -0.72 -6.35
N LYS A 59 28.40 0.00 -6.78
CA LYS A 59 28.41 0.81 -8.02
C LYS A 59 27.94 0.04 -9.26
N LYS A 60 28.46 -1.16 -9.50
CA LYS A 60 28.07 -2.03 -10.64
C LYS A 60 26.57 -2.30 -10.70
N ARG A 61 25.93 -2.51 -9.54
CA ARG A 61 24.49 -2.79 -9.46
C ARG A 61 23.68 -1.51 -9.65
N ALA A 62 24.18 -0.37 -9.16
CA ALA A 62 23.56 0.93 -9.38
C ALA A 62 23.56 1.28 -10.88
N GLU A 63 24.69 1.15 -11.56
CA GLU A 63 24.83 1.38 -13.00
C GLU A 63 23.86 0.51 -13.81
N LYS A 64 23.75 -0.79 -13.47
CA LYS A 64 22.80 -1.70 -14.12
C LYS A 64 21.34 -1.28 -13.93
N LEU A 65 21.00 -0.73 -12.77
CA LEU A 65 19.63 -0.29 -12.46
C LEU A 65 19.29 1.05 -13.12
N VAL A 66 20.27 1.95 -13.26
CA VAL A 66 20.14 3.22 -14.00
C VAL A 66 19.98 2.97 -15.50
N ALA A 67 20.71 2.00 -16.05
CA ALA A 67 20.58 1.60 -17.47
C ALA A 67 19.26 0.90 -17.81
N SER A 68 18.44 0.56 -16.80
CA SER A 68 17.15 -0.10 -17.03
C SER A 68 16.11 0.90 -17.55
N PRO A 69 15.27 0.54 -18.54
CA PRO A 69 14.17 1.40 -19.00
C PRO A 69 13.09 1.63 -17.92
N ALA A 70 13.12 0.84 -16.84
CA ALA A 70 12.26 1.01 -15.68
C ALA A 70 12.77 2.09 -14.71
N PHE A 71 13.97 2.63 -14.92
CA PHE A 71 14.56 3.67 -14.09
C PHE A 71 13.68 4.92 -14.05
N HIS A 72 13.54 5.52 -12.86
CA HIS A 72 12.82 6.77 -12.67
C HIS A 72 13.69 7.86 -12.06
N ALA A 73 14.30 7.57 -10.90
CA ALA A 73 15.14 8.50 -10.17
C ALA A 73 16.13 7.72 -9.29
N PHE A 74 17.20 8.36 -8.84
CA PHE A 74 18.02 7.84 -7.75
C PHE A 74 18.23 8.92 -6.68
N THR A 75 18.46 8.49 -5.45
CA THR A 75 18.74 9.34 -4.30
C THR A 75 19.97 8.78 -3.60
N ILE A 76 20.99 9.61 -3.43
CA ILE A 76 22.21 9.24 -2.73
C ILE A 76 21.99 9.56 -1.26
N PHE A 77 22.09 8.55 -0.40
CA PHE A 77 22.01 8.73 1.05
C PHE A 77 23.40 8.85 1.68
N ASP A 78 24.36 8.11 1.14
CA ASP A 78 25.74 8.05 1.61
C ASP A 78 26.67 7.66 0.44
N GLU A 79 27.99 7.79 0.61
CA GLU A 79 29.00 7.44 -0.41
C GLU A 79 28.83 6.01 -0.93
N ASN A 80 28.41 5.10 -0.05
CA ASN A 80 28.19 3.70 -0.35
C ASN A 80 26.71 3.31 -0.33
N LEU A 81 25.76 4.25 -0.34
CA LEU A 81 24.33 3.94 -0.27
C LEU A 81 23.50 4.81 -1.21
N VAL A 82 22.92 4.17 -2.23
CA VAL A 82 22.06 4.81 -3.22
C VAL A 82 20.73 4.07 -3.28
N ALA A 83 19.62 4.80 -3.19
CA ALA A 83 18.31 4.28 -3.53
C ALA A 83 17.98 4.58 -4.98
N VAL A 84 17.64 3.54 -5.75
CA VAL A 84 17.19 3.68 -7.13
C VAL A 84 15.69 3.42 -7.17
N GLN A 85 14.94 4.43 -7.56
CA GLN A 85 13.50 4.38 -7.79
C GLN A 85 13.22 3.91 -9.21
N ARG A 86 12.29 2.98 -9.35
CA ARG A 86 11.89 2.36 -10.61
C ARG A 86 10.38 2.26 -10.72
N LYS A 87 9.89 2.41 -11.95
CA LYS A 87 8.50 2.14 -12.30
C LYS A 87 8.26 0.63 -12.33
N LEU A 88 7.08 0.20 -11.92
CA LEU A 88 6.64 -1.19 -12.06
C LEU A 88 6.34 -1.47 -13.54
N THR A 89 7.12 -2.37 -14.16
CA THR A 89 6.96 -2.74 -15.58
C THR A 89 5.78 -3.67 -15.85
N LYS A 90 5.42 -4.49 -14.86
CA LYS A 90 4.24 -5.36 -14.90
C LYS A 90 3.42 -5.12 -13.65
N LEU A 91 2.14 -4.81 -13.84
CA LEU A 91 1.20 -4.55 -12.75
C LEU A 91 0.02 -5.51 -12.85
N CYS A 92 -0.19 -6.32 -11.81
CA CYS A 92 -1.40 -7.12 -11.70
C CYS A 92 -2.48 -6.29 -10.98
N LEU A 93 -3.58 -6.01 -11.68
CA LEU A 93 -4.73 -5.29 -11.12
C LEU A 93 -5.62 -6.28 -10.37
N ASN A 94 -5.25 -6.56 -9.12
CA ASN A 94 -5.99 -7.46 -8.25
C ASN A 94 -6.84 -6.74 -7.18
N ARG A 95 -6.95 -5.41 -7.28
CA ARG A 95 -7.74 -4.56 -6.38
C ARG A 95 -8.60 -3.60 -7.19
N PRO A 96 -9.79 -3.22 -6.68
CA PRO A 96 -10.62 -2.22 -7.34
C PRO A 96 -9.88 -0.88 -7.41
N ILE A 97 -10.06 -0.16 -8.53
CA ILE A 97 -9.60 1.21 -8.69
C ILE A 97 -10.79 2.13 -8.42
N GLN A 98 -10.65 3.04 -7.46
CA GLN A 98 -11.67 4.04 -7.20
C GLN A 98 -11.72 5.04 -8.36
N VAL A 99 -12.90 5.21 -8.96
CA VAL A 99 -13.14 6.15 -10.08
C VAL A 99 -13.67 7.51 -9.58
N GLY A 100 -14.12 7.57 -8.32
CA GLY A 100 -14.61 8.77 -7.65
C GLY A 100 -15.27 8.41 -6.32
N PHE A 101 -15.79 9.41 -5.61
CA PHE A 101 -16.72 9.24 -4.51
C PHE A 101 -17.95 10.11 -4.77
N VAL A 102 -19.11 9.65 -4.35
CA VAL A 102 -20.34 10.45 -4.31
C VAL A 102 -20.59 10.75 -2.84
N ILE A 103 -20.65 12.03 -2.49
CA ILE A 103 -21.21 12.45 -1.21
C ILE A 103 -22.73 12.52 -1.45
N LEU A 104 -23.48 11.72 -0.69
CA LEU A 104 -24.94 11.74 -0.69
C LEU A 104 -25.44 12.61 0.46
#